data_AF-A0A414PN36-F1
#
_entry.id   AF-A0A414PN36-F1
#
_cell.length_a   1.000
_cell.length_b   1.000
_cell.length_c   1.000
_cell.angle_alpha   90.00
_cell.angle_beta   90.00
_cell.angle_gamma   90.00
#
_symmetry.space_group_name_H-M   'P 1'
#
loop_
_entity.id
_entity.type
_entity.pdbx_description
1 polymer ?
#
loop_
_entity_poly.entity_id
_entity_poly.type
_entity_poly.pdbx_seq_one_letter_code
_entity_poly.pdbx_strand_id
1 'polypeptide(L)'
;MSYLEILGMIGLGLGCGLSKLGIPAALVFSPILASVYGGKASAGIIIIPVIVSDLIVMYLYRKDVEKKVLFKILPLTVLGIIVAVIFGNNISDEIFKKSMGIIILIIGTLTLLKSLKIDFSKLSFLFGFLGGIAAFIGNVSGPMMSIYLLNIKMDRDKFYGTRTWFYFIVNIIKATLYVLVLNNIHLETFKLTSVAIPFVFVGVFAGKYFVEKMNQNVFEKFILIVSLISGLKLIFF
;
A
#
# COMPACT_ATOMS: atom_id res chain seq x y z
N MET A 1 -23.89 -3.12 14.25
CA MET A 1 -23.21 -2.06 13.49
C MET A 1 -24.14 -0.87 13.36
N SER A 2 -23.63 0.34 13.60
CA SER A 2 -24.35 1.58 13.31
C SER A 2 -24.35 1.89 11.80
N TYR A 3 -25.23 2.78 11.36
CA TYR A 3 -25.28 3.24 9.96
C TYR A 3 -23.94 3.85 9.50
N LEU A 4 -23.30 4.61 10.39
CA LEU A 4 -22.00 5.24 10.11
C LEU A 4 -20.89 4.19 9.92
N GLU A 5 -20.90 3.11 10.70
CA GLU A 5 -19.94 2.01 10.55
C GLU A 5 -20.13 1.29 9.22
N ILE A 6 -21.38 1.06 8.80
CA ILE A 6 -21.69 0.44 7.50
C ILE A 6 -21.16 1.31 6.37
N LEU A 7 -21.47 2.61 6.36
CA LEU A 7 -20.94 3.55 5.37
C LEU A 7 -19.41 3.59 5.39
N GLY A 8 -18.80 3.56 6.58
CA GLY A 8 -17.35 3.49 6.74
C GLY A 8 -16.74 2.23 6.11
N MET A 9 -17.38 1.06 6.28
CA MET A 9 -16.93 -0.20 5.69
C MET A 9 -17.13 -0.22 4.17
N ILE A 10 -18.20 0.38 3.65
CA ILE A 10 -18.41 0.58 2.21
C ILE A 10 -17.27 1.41 1.62
N GLY A 11 -16.99 2.57 2.23
CA GLY A 11 -15.89 3.44 1.82
C GLY A 11 -14.54 2.74 1.87
N LEU A 12 -14.27 2.02 2.97
CA LEU A 12 -13.05 1.23 3.13
C LEU A 12 -12.91 0.18 2.02
N GLY A 13 -13.97 -0.58 1.73
CA GLY A 13 -13.97 -1.61 0.69
C GLY A 13 -13.61 -1.03 -0.68
N LEU A 14 -14.33 0.03 -1.10
CA LEU A 14 -14.03 0.75 -2.33
C LEU A 14 -12.57 1.24 -2.37
N GLY A 15 -12.11 1.85 -1.27
CA GLY A 15 -10.77 2.37 -1.13
C GLY A 15 -9.69 1.28 -1.25
N CYS A 16 -9.84 0.16 -0.53
CA CYS A 16 -8.93 -0.97 -0.59
C CYS A 16 -8.80 -1.52 -2.02
N GLY A 17 -9.94 -1.67 -2.71
CA GLY A 17 -9.95 -2.12 -4.11
C GLY A 17 -9.21 -1.16 -5.05
N LEU A 18 -9.53 0.13 -4.99
CA LEU A 18 -8.85 1.17 -5.78
C LEU A 18 -7.34 1.26 -5.45
N SER A 19 -6.94 0.91 -4.21
CA SER A 19 -5.55 0.98 -3.76
C SER A 19 -4.60 0.04 -4.44
N LYS A 20 -5.10 -1.08 -4.95
CA LYS A 20 -4.27 -2.02 -5.69
C LYS A 20 -3.90 -1.50 -7.07
N LEU A 21 -4.64 -0.52 -7.57
CA LEU A 21 -4.47 0.07 -8.89
C LEU A 21 -3.81 1.47 -8.87
N GLY A 22 -3.17 1.80 -7.74
CA GLY A 22 -2.29 2.96 -7.60
C GLY A 22 -2.89 4.13 -6.81
N ILE A 23 -4.18 4.09 -6.48
CA ILE A 23 -4.85 5.16 -5.72
C ILE A 23 -4.61 4.96 -4.21
N PRO A 24 -4.00 5.88 -3.47
CA PRO A 24 -3.49 5.65 -2.11
C PRO A 24 -4.59 5.69 -1.03
N ALA A 25 -5.71 4.97 -1.22
CA ALA A 25 -6.86 5.09 -0.32
C ALA A 25 -6.54 4.65 1.12
N ALA A 26 -5.59 3.73 1.32
CA ALA A 26 -5.10 3.37 2.66
C ALA A 26 -4.58 4.57 3.46
N LEU A 27 -4.00 5.60 2.81
CA LEU A 27 -3.59 6.86 3.46
C LEU A 27 -4.77 7.73 3.90
N VAL A 28 -5.96 7.48 3.36
CA VAL A 28 -7.19 8.17 3.74
C VAL A 28 -7.89 7.40 4.85
N PHE A 29 -8.07 6.10 4.67
CA PHE A 29 -8.86 5.29 5.60
C PHE A 29 -8.11 4.91 6.88
N SER A 30 -6.77 4.80 6.87
CA SER A 30 -6.02 4.40 8.08
C SER A 30 -6.17 5.38 9.26
N PRO A 31 -6.00 6.71 9.07
CA PRO A 31 -6.21 7.68 10.15
C PRO A 31 -7.68 7.74 10.62
N ILE A 32 -8.64 7.66 9.70
CA ILE A 32 -10.08 7.69 10.02
C ILE A 32 -10.47 6.48 10.87
N LEU A 33 -9.99 5.28 10.52
CA LEU A 33 -10.26 4.09 11.31
C LEU A 33 -9.51 4.12 12.65
N ALA A 34 -8.31 4.68 12.68
CA ALA A 34 -7.54 4.82 13.91
C ALA A 34 -8.20 5.79 14.90
N SER A 35 -8.86 6.86 14.44
CA SER A 35 -9.58 7.79 15.32
C SER A 35 -10.85 7.19 15.91
N VAL A 36 -11.48 6.23 15.23
CA VAL A 36 -12.73 5.58 15.68
C VAL A 36 -12.47 4.34 16.53
N TYR A 37 -11.56 3.46 16.08
CA TYR A 37 -11.34 2.14 16.69
C TYR A 37 -10.00 2.03 17.44
N GLY A 38 -9.18 3.08 17.42
CA GLY A 38 -7.79 3.04 17.90
C GLY A 38 -6.84 2.39 16.89
N GLY A 39 -5.55 2.68 17.04
CA GLY A 39 -4.52 2.27 16.06
C GLY A 39 -4.41 0.76 15.87
N LYS A 40 -4.45 -0.02 16.95
CA LYS A 40 -4.32 -1.49 16.88
C LYS A 40 -5.50 -2.14 16.16
N ALA A 41 -6.75 -1.80 16.52
CA ALA A 41 -7.92 -2.39 15.89
C ALA A 41 -8.09 -1.92 14.44
N SER A 42 -7.80 -0.66 14.14
CA SER A 42 -7.77 -0.13 12.77
C SER A 42 -6.89 -0.96 11.83
N ALA A 43 -5.68 -1.33 12.28
CA ALA A 43 -4.78 -2.17 11.49
C ALA A 43 -5.38 -3.56 11.19
N GLY A 44 -6.05 -4.18 12.16
CA GLY A 44 -6.76 -5.44 11.98
C GLY A 44 -8.00 -5.33 11.08
N ILE A 45 -8.73 -4.21 11.13
CA ILE A 45 -9.88 -3.95 10.25
C ILE A 45 -9.44 -3.78 8.80
N ILE A 46 -8.34 -3.06 8.54
CA ILE A 46 -7.86 -2.82 7.16
C ILE A 46 -7.30 -4.08 6.52
N ILE A 47 -6.65 -4.97 7.29
CA ILE A 47 -5.87 -6.08 6.73
C ILE A 47 -6.72 -7.07 5.91
N ILE A 48 -7.97 -7.30 6.32
CA ILE A 48 -8.88 -8.24 5.67
C ILE A 48 -9.26 -7.75 4.26
N PRO A 49 -9.86 -6.57 4.07
CA PRO A 49 -10.22 -6.07 2.74
C PRO A 49 -8.99 -5.83 1.85
N VAL A 50 -7.82 -5.45 2.39
CA VAL A 50 -6.62 -5.33 1.55
C VAL A 50 -6.12 -6.69 1.05
N ILE A 51 -6.17 -7.76 1.86
CA ILE A 51 -5.82 -9.12 1.41
C ILE A 51 -6.82 -9.60 0.34
N VAL A 52 -8.12 -9.36 0.55
CA VAL A 52 -9.14 -9.70 -0.45
C VAL A 52 -8.87 -8.98 -1.77
N SER A 53 -8.56 -7.67 -1.73
CA SER A 53 -8.21 -6.91 -2.93
C SER A 53 -6.92 -7.42 -3.58
N ASP A 54 -5.92 -7.84 -2.78
CA ASP A 54 -4.70 -8.45 -3.30
C ASP A 54 -5.00 -9.74 -4.04
N LEU A 55 -5.83 -10.64 -3.49
CA LEU A 55 -6.21 -11.89 -4.15
C LEU A 55 -6.89 -11.66 -5.50
N ILE A 56 -7.82 -10.69 -5.57
CA ILE A 56 -8.52 -10.37 -6.82
C ILE A 56 -7.55 -9.83 -7.87
N VAL A 57 -6.73 -8.83 -7.52
CA VAL A 57 -5.79 -8.22 -8.48
C VAL A 57 -4.65 -9.18 -8.84
N MET A 58 -4.21 -10.01 -7.89
CA MET A 58 -3.24 -11.08 -8.14
C MET A 58 -3.78 -12.08 -9.15
N TYR A 59 -5.07 -12.44 -9.07
CA TYR A 59 -5.71 -13.28 -10.09
C TYR A 59 -5.75 -12.59 -11.46
N LEU A 60 -6.12 -11.31 -11.51
CA LEU A 60 -6.23 -10.52 -12.74
C LEU A 60 -4.88 -10.34 -13.47
N TYR A 61 -3.80 -10.09 -12.72
CA TYR A 61 -2.46 -9.81 -13.25
C TYR A 61 -1.46 -10.94 -12.95
N ARG A 62 -1.93 -12.19 -12.77
CA ARG A 62 -1.10 -13.33 -12.35
C ARG A 62 0.06 -13.66 -13.30
N LYS A 63 -0.07 -13.27 -14.57
CA LYS A 63 0.93 -13.51 -15.61
C LYS A 63 1.96 -12.38 -15.71
N ASP A 64 1.62 -11.20 -15.19
CA ASP A 64 2.38 -9.96 -15.35
C ASP A 64 3.20 -9.67 -14.09
N VAL A 65 4.14 -10.58 -13.78
CA VAL A 65 4.90 -10.54 -12.52
C VAL A 65 6.38 -10.63 -12.80
N GLU A 66 7.12 -9.59 -12.41
CA GLU A 66 8.59 -9.59 -12.47
C GLU A 66 9.16 -10.22 -11.21
N LYS A 67 9.19 -11.55 -11.20
CA LYS A 67 9.67 -12.36 -10.07
C LYS A 67 11.08 -11.97 -9.60
N LYS A 68 11.97 -11.60 -10.54
CA LYS A 68 13.34 -11.16 -10.22
C LYS A 68 13.35 -9.91 -9.35
N VAL A 69 12.44 -8.97 -9.58
CA VAL A 69 12.29 -7.76 -8.74
C VAL A 69 11.76 -8.14 -7.37
N LEU A 70 10.72 -9.00 -7.31
CA LEU A 70 10.16 -9.48 -6.04
C LEU A 70 11.21 -10.15 -5.15
N PHE A 71 11.96 -11.12 -5.67
CA PHE A 71 12.97 -11.83 -4.90
C PHE A 71 14.11 -10.93 -4.40
N LYS A 72 14.36 -9.78 -5.05
CA LYS A 72 15.33 -8.79 -4.58
C LYS A 72 14.77 -7.90 -3.47
N ILE A 73 13.52 -7.45 -3.56
CA ILE A 73 12.95 -6.52 -2.57
C ILE A 73 12.45 -7.23 -1.31
N LEU A 74 11.91 -8.45 -1.43
CA LEU A 74 11.22 -9.14 -0.33
C LEU A 74 12.09 -9.44 0.90
N PRO A 75 13.34 -9.94 0.80
CA PRO A 75 14.12 -10.29 1.99
C PRO A 75 14.31 -9.11 2.94
N LEU A 76 14.66 -7.94 2.39
CA LEU A 76 14.83 -6.73 3.17
C LEU A 76 13.50 -6.12 3.60
N THR A 77 12.41 -6.38 2.86
CA THR A 77 11.06 -6.01 3.30
C THR A 77 10.66 -6.76 4.56
N VAL A 78 10.92 -8.06 4.63
CA VAL A 78 10.68 -8.85 5.84
C VAL A 78 11.49 -8.30 7.00
N LEU A 79 12.79 -8.01 6.78
CA LEU A 79 13.64 -7.38 7.79
C LEU A 79 13.07 -6.03 8.25
N GLY A 80 12.61 -5.19 7.32
CA GLY A 80 11.99 -3.90 7.63
C GLY A 80 10.71 -4.05 8.47
N ILE A 81 9.87 -5.04 8.18
CA ILE A 81 8.68 -5.36 9.00
C ILE A 81 9.11 -5.78 10.40
N ILE A 82 10.10 -6.66 10.54
CA ILE A 82 10.61 -7.09 11.86
C ILE A 82 11.11 -5.90 12.67
N VAL A 83 11.92 -5.02 12.05
CA VAL A 83 12.40 -3.79 12.68
C VAL A 83 11.23 -2.91 13.11
N ALA A 84 10.22 -2.73 12.26
CA ALA A 84 9.04 -1.95 12.59
C ALA A 84 8.19 -2.56 13.72
N VAL A 85 8.11 -3.89 13.82
CA VAL A 85 7.40 -4.56 14.93
C VAL A 85 8.11 -4.31 16.26
N ILE A 86 9.45 -4.40 16.27
CA ILE A 86 10.26 -4.28 17.49
C ILE A 86 10.36 -2.82 17.94
N PHE A 87 10.66 -1.90 17.01
CA PHE A 87 11.00 -0.51 17.32
C PHE A 87 9.90 0.49 16.96
N GLY A 88 8.85 0.08 16.24
CA GLY A 88 7.82 1.00 15.73
C GLY A 88 7.11 1.77 16.82
N ASN A 89 6.90 1.17 18.00
CA ASN A 89 6.31 1.87 19.15
C ASN A 89 7.18 3.01 19.71
N ASN A 90 8.49 2.99 19.41
CA ASN A 90 9.44 4.03 19.83
C ASN A 90 9.62 5.11 18.75
N ILE A 91 9.04 4.93 17.56
CA ILE A 91 9.13 5.88 16.46
C ILE A 91 7.87 6.75 16.50
N SER A 92 8.05 8.08 16.48
CA SER A 92 6.92 8.98 16.29
C SER A 92 6.32 8.78 14.90
N ASP A 93 5.04 8.38 14.87
CA ASP A 93 4.25 8.24 13.64
C ASP A 93 4.33 9.50 12.76
N GLU A 94 4.32 10.68 13.38
CA GLU A 94 4.38 11.96 12.68
C GLU A 94 5.74 12.17 11.99
N ILE A 95 6.83 11.96 12.74
CA ILE A 95 8.20 12.10 12.19
C ILE A 95 8.41 11.08 11.07
N PHE A 96 7.95 9.85 11.27
CA PHE A 96 8.06 8.80 10.25
C PHE A 96 7.28 9.16 8.98
N LYS A 97 6.00 9.54 9.10
CA LYS A 97 5.20 9.94 7.94
C LYS A 97 5.79 11.14 7.21
N LYS A 98 6.22 12.18 7.94
CA LYS A 98 6.87 13.38 7.36
C LYS A 98 8.14 13.01 6.60
N SER A 99 9.02 12.18 7.18
CA SER A 99 10.25 11.73 6.51
C SER A 99 9.96 10.94 5.23
N MET A 100 8.99 10.02 5.26
CA MET A 100 8.54 9.30 4.08
C MET A 100 7.95 10.23 3.02
N GLY A 101 7.13 11.21 3.43
CA GLY A 101 6.57 12.22 2.55
C GLY A 101 7.65 13.04 1.84
N ILE A 102 8.67 13.49 2.57
CA ILE A 102 9.82 14.21 2.01
C ILE A 102 10.56 13.35 0.98
N ILE A 103 10.86 12.08 1.30
CA ILE A 103 11.53 11.15 0.39
C ILE A 103 10.70 10.98 -0.90
N ILE A 104 9.39 10.76 -0.76
CA ILE A 104 8.46 10.61 -1.89
C ILE A 104 8.45 11.88 -2.76
N LEU A 105 8.41 13.07 -2.16
CA LEU A 105 8.40 14.32 -2.90
C LEU A 105 9.71 14.58 -3.64
N ILE A 106 10.86 14.38 -2.98
CA ILE A 106 12.17 14.57 -3.61
C ILE A 106 12.31 13.61 -4.79
N ILE A 107 12.15 12.31 -4.55
CA ILE A 107 12.36 11.31 -5.60
C ILE A 107 11.31 11.47 -6.69
N GLY A 108 10.03 11.62 -6.34
CA GLY A 108 8.96 11.79 -7.31
C GLY A 108 9.13 13.03 -8.19
N THR A 109 9.59 14.15 -7.61
CA THR A 109 9.84 15.38 -8.38
C THR A 109 11.01 15.20 -9.33
N LEU A 110 12.11 14.59 -8.87
CA LEU A 110 13.26 14.32 -9.73
C LEU A 110 12.94 13.30 -10.83
N THR A 111 12.05 12.33 -10.56
CA THR A 111 11.50 11.42 -11.59
C THR A 111 10.67 12.20 -12.62
N LEU A 112 9.80 13.11 -12.16
CA LEU A 112 8.93 13.92 -13.03
C LEU A 112 9.75 14.82 -13.96
N LEU A 113 10.79 15.46 -13.41
CA LEU A 113 11.71 16.33 -14.15
C LEU A 113 12.70 15.54 -15.03
N LYS A 114 12.65 14.20 -15.00
CA LYS A 114 13.61 13.32 -15.70
C LYS A 114 15.07 13.62 -15.34
N SER A 115 15.32 14.10 -14.13
CA SER A 115 16.65 14.52 -13.65
C SER A 115 17.35 13.42 -12.83
N LEU A 116 16.67 12.32 -12.50
CA LEU A 116 17.28 11.14 -11.88
C LEU A 116 18.11 10.36 -12.91
N LYS A 117 19.43 10.31 -12.68
CA LYS A 117 20.37 9.43 -13.39
C LYS A 117 20.82 8.23 -12.55
N ILE A 118 19.97 7.80 -11.61
CA ILE A 118 20.26 6.70 -10.69
C ILE A 118 19.66 5.42 -11.26
N ASP A 119 20.42 4.32 -11.21
CA ASP A 119 19.89 2.98 -11.52
C ASP A 119 19.14 2.42 -10.30
N PHE A 120 17.82 2.58 -10.30
CA PHE A 120 16.97 2.13 -9.20
C PHE A 120 16.99 0.61 -9.01
N SER A 121 17.37 -0.18 -10.01
CA SER A 121 17.44 -1.64 -9.86
C SER A 121 18.44 -2.06 -8.77
N LYS A 122 19.48 -1.24 -8.54
CA LYS A 122 20.49 -1.42 -7.49
C LYS A 122 19.99 -1.03 -6.10
N LEU A 123 18.91 -0.25 -6.02
CA LEU A 123 18.29 0.20 -4.77
C LEU A 123 17.18 -0.73 -4.27
N SER A 124 16.97 -1.88 -4.93
CA SER A 124 15.96 -2.89 -4.57
C SER A 124 15.91 -3.17 -3.07
N PHE A 125 17.07 -3.39 -2.45
CA PHE A 125 17.17 -3.72 -1.02
C PHE A 125 16.77 -2.56 -0.11
N LEU A 126 17.18 -1.33 -0.44
CA LEU A 126 16.82 -0.13 0.32
C LEU A 126 15.31 0.12 0.27
N PHE A 127 14.72 0.07 -0.93
CA PHE A 127 13.28 0.23 -1.11
C PHE A 127 12.47 -0.94 -0.53
N GLY A 128 13.03 -2.15 -0.52
CA GLY A 128 12.48 -3.27 0.22
C GLY A 128 12.43 -2.98 1.71
N PHE A 129 13.56 -2.61 2.31
CA PHE A 129 13.66 -2.31 3.74
C PHE A 129 12.73 -1.18 4.18
N LEU A 130 12.83 -0.01 3.54
CA LEU A 130 11.94 1.12 3.79
C LEU A 130 10.48 0.75 3.48
N GLY A 131 10.26 -0.11 2.49
CA GLY A 131 8.95 -0.63 2.10
C GLY A 131 8.30 -1.44 3.20
N GLY A 132 9.08 -2.30 3.85
CA GLY A 132 8.65 -3.09 5.00
C GLY A 132 8.29 -2.23 6.19
N ILE A 133 9.18 -1.30 6.56
CA ILE A 133 8.93 -0.37 7.67
C ILE A 133 7.68 0.46 7.40
N ALA A 134 7.59 1.11 6.24
CA ALA A 134 6.46 1.95 5.87
C ALA A 134 5.16 1.17 5.62
N ALA A 135 5.23 -0.11 5.28
CA ALA A 135 4.04 -0.94 5.15
C ALA A 135 3.44 -1.29 6.52
N PHE A 136 4.28 -1.44 7.53
CA PHE A 136 3.88 -1.77 8.88
C PHE A 136 3.47 -0.50 9.66
N ILE A 137 4.29 0.55 9.60
CA ILE A 137 4.03 1.84 10.25
C ILE A 137 3.11 2.66 9.35
N GLY A 138 1.87 2.88 9.80
CA GLY A 138 0.93 3.82 9.17
C GLY A 138 0.40 3.43 7.79
N ASN A 139 0.70 2.23 7.25
CA ASN A 139 0.30 1.77 5.91
C ASN A 139 0.70 2.72 4.76
N VAL A 140 1.88 3.34 4.85
CA VAL A 140 2.28 4.44 3.94
C VAL A 140 3.26 4.03 2.82
N SER A 141 3.61 2.75 2.69
CA SER A 141 4.59 2.32 1.68
C SER A 141 4.11 2.41 0.22
N GLY A 142 2.79 2.52 0.00
CA GLY A 142 2.16 2.50 -1.33
C GLY A 142 2.82 3.43 -2.37
N PRO A 143 2.88 4.74 -2.11
CA PRO A 143 3.51 5.72 -2.99
C PRO A 143 5.01 5.48 -3.18
N MET A 144 5.72 5.12 -2.11
CA MET A 144 7.17 4.88 -2.19
C MET A 144 7.49 3.68 -3.09
N MET A 145 6.78 2.56 -2.92
CA MET A 145 6.95 1.39 -3.78
C MET A 145 6.53 1.70 -5.23
N SER A 146 5.52 2.55 -5.41
CA SER A 146 5.09 2.97 -6.74
C SER A 146 6.18 3.78 -7.45
N ILE A 147 6.81 4.75 -6.78
CA ILE A 147 7.95 5.49 -7.30
C ILE A 147 9.11 4.55 -7.66
N TYR A 148 9.44 3.59 -6.79
CA TYR A 148 10.50 2.62 -7.06
C TYR A 148 10.22 1.81 -8.34
N LEU A 149 9.03 1.22 -8.45
CA LEU A 149 8.65 0.40 -9.60
C LEU A 149 8.58 1.21 -10.90
N LEU A 150 8.16 2.48 -10.84
CA LEU A 150 8.22 3.39 -11.98
C LEU A 150 9.66 3.67 -12.42
N ASN A 151 10.58 3.92 -11.49
CA ASN A 151 11.96 4.26 -11.83
C ASN A 151 12.78 3.07 -12.36
N ILE A 152 12.36 1.82 -12.12
CA ILE A 152 12.89 0.64 -12.83
C ILE A 152 12.23 0.40 -14.20
N LYS A 153 11.42 1.35 -14.68
CA LYS A 153 10.76 1.36 -16.00
C LYS A 153 9.83 0.19 -16.23
N MET A 154 9.07 -0.18 -15.19
CA MET A 154 8.10 -1.26 -15.28
C MET A 154 6.90 -0.82 -16.13
N ASP A 155 6.48 -1.69 -17.06
CA ASP A 155 5.24 -1.47 -17.80
C ASP A 155 4.02 -1.54 -16.86
N ARG A 156 2.91 -0.96 -17.30
CA ARG A 156 1.67 -0.86 -16.50
C ARG A 156 1.23 -2.18 -15.90
N ASP A 157 1.16 -3.23 -16.70
CA ASP A 157 0.56 -4.50 -16.27
C ASP A 157 1.52 -5.25 -15.33
N LYS A 158 2.83 -5.25 -15.61
CA LYS A 158 3.83 -5.78 -14.68
C LYS A 158 3.91 -4.99 -13.40
N PHE A 159 3.67 -3.67 -13.44
CA PHE A 159 3.61 -2.85 -12.26
C PHE A 159 2.48 -3.33 -11.35
N TYR A 160 1.26 -3.49 -11.87
CA TYR A 160 0.13 -3.95 -11.07
C TYR A 160 0.31 -5.38 -10.55
N GLY A 161 0.77 -6.31 -11.38
CA GLY A 161 1.02 -7.68 -10.94
C GLY A 161 2.14 -7.77 -9.90
N THR A 162 3.30 -7.17 -10.17
CA THR A 162 4.45 -7.18 -9.24
C THR A 162 4.12 -6.48 -7.92
N ARG A 163 3.52 -5.28 -7.97
CA ARG A 163 3.11 -4.53 -6.77
C ARG A 163 2.11 -5.30 -5.94
N THR A 164 1.14 -5.98 -6.58
CA THR A 164 0.13 -6.76 -5.86
C THR A 164 0.74 -7.99 -5.19
N TRP A 165 1.60 -8.73 -5.89
CA TRP A 165 2.31 -9.87 -5.27
C TRP A 165 3.18 -9.44 -4.09
N PHE A 166 3.87 -8.30 -4.21
CA PHE A 166 4.61 -7.71 -3.11
C PHE A 166 3.71 -7.45 -1.90
N TYR A 167 2.59 -6.74 -2.10
CA TYR A 167 1.67 -6.41 -1.01
C TYR A 167 0.93 -7.61 -0.46
N PHE A 168 0.60 -8.61 -1.27
CA PHE A 168 0.01 -9.86 -0.79
C PHE A 168 0.93 -10.51 0.24
N ILE A 169 2.21 -10.70 -0.09
CA ILE A 169 3.19 -11.31 0.83
C ILE A 169 3.36 -10.47 2.09
N VAL A 170 3.51 -9.15 1.94
CA VAL A 170 3.61 -8.22 3.08
C VAL A 170 2.37 -8.27 3.97
N ASN A 171 1.18 -8.30 3.38
CA ASN A 171 -0.08 -8.30 4.13
C ASN A 171 -0.35 -9.66 4.79
N ILE A 172 0.09 -10.77 4.20
CA ILE A 172 0.06 -12.08 4.88
C ILE A 172 1.00 -12.08 6.09
N ILE A 173 2.23 -11.57 5.96
CA ILE A 173 3.14 -11.44 7.10
C ILE A 173 2.53 -10.57 8.19
N LYS A 174 1.93 -9.43 7.82
CA LYS A 174 1.23 -8.55 8.76
C LYS A 174 0.05 -9.25 9.43
N ALA A 175 -0.79 -9.95 8.68
CA ALA A 175 -1.92 -10.70 9.24
C ALA A 175 -1.45 -11.76 10.24
N THR A 176 -0.38 -12.49 9.93
CA THR A 176 0.23 -13.45 10.86
C THR A 176 0.71 -12.76 12.14
N LEU A 177 1.38 -11.61 12.04
CA LEU A 177 1.82 -10.84 13.22
C LEU A 177 0.64 -10.28 14.03
N TYR A 178 -0.42 -9.85 13.34
CA TYR A 178 -1.65 -9.34 13.94
C TYR A 178 -2.39 -10.43 14.75
N VAL A 179 -2.39 -11.67 14.26
CA VAL A 179 -2.98 -12.80 14.99
C VAL A 179 -2.05 -13.30 16.10
N LEU A 180 -0.77 -13.53 15.81
CA LEU A 180 0.12 -14.27 16.72
C LEU A 180 0.86 -13.41 17.74
N VAL A 181 1.13 -12.14 17.42
CA VAL A 181 1.99 -11.26 18.24
C VAL A 181 1.18 -10.11 18.84
N LEU A 182 0.35 -9.47 18.02
CA LEU A 182 -0.36 -8.24 18.42
C LEU A 182 -1.79 -8.47 18.91
N ASN A 183 -2.35 -9.69 18.71
CA ASN A 183 -3.69 -10.10 19.14
C ASN A 183 -4.78 -9.05 18.81
N ASN A 184 -4.76 -8.46 17.60
CA ASN A 184 -5.66 -7.36 17.21
C ASN A 184 -6.65 -7.73 16.09
N ILE A 185 -6.77 -9.01 15.75
CA ILE A 185 -7.81 -9.54 14.87
C ILE A 185 -8.68 -10.49 15.68
N HIS A 186 -9.98 -10.15 15.79
CA HIS A 186 -10.97 -10.95 16.49
C HIS A 186 -12.16 -11.26 15.58
N LEU A 187 -13.07 -12.11 16.05
CA LEU A 187 -14.29 -12.45 15.32
C LEU A 187 -15.14 -11.20 14.97
N GLU A 188 -15.12 -10.18 15.84
CA GLU A 188 -15.79 -8.91 15.59
C GLU A 188 -15.19 -8.12 14.43
N THR A 189 -13.85 -8.11 14.32
CA THR A 189 -13.12 -7.53 13.18
C THR A 189 -13.59 -8.19 11.88
N PHE A 190 -13.78 -9.51 11.88
CA PHE A 190 -14.26 -10.25 10.72
C PHE A 190 -15.70 -9.88 10.34
N LYS A 191 -16.59 -9.77 11.35
CA LYS A 191 -17.98 -9.33 11.11
C LYS A 191 -18.03 -7.92 10.50
N LEU A 192 -17.29 -6.96 11.06
CA LEU A 192 -17.21 -5.60 10.55
C LEU A 192 -16.70 -5.56 9.11
N THR A 193 -15.57 -6.23 8.86
CA THR A 193 -14.90 -6.20 7.55
C THR A 193 -15.62 -6.99 6.47
N SER A 194 -16.48 -7.95 6.82
CA SER A 194 -17.29 -8.70 5.85
C SER A 194 -18.18 -7.77 5.00
N VAL A 195 -18.66 -6.66 5.57
CA VAL A 195 -19.43 -5.63 4.85
C VAL A 195 -18.59 -4.94 3.78
N ALA A 196 -17.28 -4.79 3.98
CA ALA A 196 -16.39 -4.16 3.01
C ALA A 196 -16.12 -5.06 1.79
N ILE A 197 -16.18 -6.38 1.94
CA ILE A 197 -15.76 -7.36 0.92
C ILE A 197 -16.46 -7.15 -0.44
N PRO A 198 -17.80 -7.07 -0.53
CA PRO A 198 -18.47 -6.83 -1.82
C PRO A 198 -18.00 -5.54 -2.50
N PHE A 199 -17.73 -4.50 -1.71
CA PHE A 199 -17.29 -3.20 -2.22
C PHE A 199 -15.80 -3.19 -2.61
N VAL A 200 -15.00 -4.12 -2.09
CA VAL A 200 -13.66 -4.37 -2.61
C VAL A 200 -13.72 -4.78 -4.08
N PHE A 201 -14.64 -5.69 -4.46
CA PHE A 201 -14.82 -6.07 -5.86
C PHE A 201 -15.17 -4.85 -6.71
N VAL A 202 -16.13 -4.04 -6.26
CA VAL A 202 -16.52 -2.80 -6.97
C VAL A 202 -15.31 -1.87 -7.14
N GLY A 203 -14.53 -1.64 -6.08
CA GLY A 203 -13.34 -0.79 -6.12
C GLY A 203 -12.26 -1.32 -7.07
N VAL A 204 -11.99 -2.63 -7.05
CA VAL A 204 -11.01 -3.26 -7.96
C VAL A 204 -11.45 -3.13 -9.41
N PHE A 205 -12.68 -3.52 -9.75
CA PHE A 205 -13.14 -3.48 -11.14
C PHE A 205 -13.34 -2.06 -11.67
N ALA A 206 -13.81 -1.13 -10.83
CA ALA A 206 -13.87 0.29 -11.19
C ALA A 206 -12.46 0.83 -11.49
N GLY A 207 -11.50 0.60 -10.60
CA GLY A 207 -10.12 1.01 -10.84
C GLY A 207 -9.54 0.35 -12.10
N LYS A 208 -9.83 -0.94 -12.33
CA LYS A 208 -9.32 -1.71 -13.47
C LYS A 208 -9.77 -1.06 -14.77
N TYR A 209 -11.07 -0.76 -14.85
CA TYR A 209 -11.67 -0.08 -15.99
C TYR A 209 -11.01 1.26 -16.32
N PHE A 210 -10.60 2.03 -15.30
CA PHE A 210 -9.88 3.29 -15.52
C PHE A 210 -8.44 3.08 -16.00
N VAL A 211 -7.69 2.17 -15.38
CA VAL A 211 -6.26 2.01 -15.66
C VAL A 211 -6.00 1.27 -16.98
N GLU A 212 -6.90 0.38 -17.41
CA GLU A 212 -6.78 -0.31 -18.70
C GLU A 212 -6.86 0.64 -19.89
N LYS A 213 -7.53 1.79 -19.73
CA LYS A 213 -7.62 2.84 -20.76
C LYS A 213 -6.38 3.73 -20.84
N MET A 214 -5.47 3.64 -19.86
CA MET A 214 -4.26 4.44 -19.84
C MET A 214 -3.19 3.79 -20.72
N ASN A 215 -2.61 4.56 -21.64
CA ASN A 215 -1.34 4.18 -22.25
C ASN A 215 -0.20 4.33 -21.23
N GLN A 216 0.98 3.79 -21.55
CA GLN A 216 2.14 3.79 -20.64
C GLN A 216 2.49 5.20 -20.13
N ASN A 217 2.50 6.22 -20.99
CA ASN A 217 2.84 7.59 -20.61
C ASN A 217 1.82 8.21 -19.63
N VAL A 218 0.52 7.96 -19.85
CA VAL A 218 -0.55 8.44 -18.96
C VAL A 218 -0.48 7.73 -17.62
N PHE A 219 -0.27 6.41 -17.64
CA PHE A 219 -0.10 5.59 -16.45
C PHE A 219 1.07 6.08 -15.57
N GLU A 220 2.25 6.28 -16.16
CA GLU A 220 3.43 6.75 -15.42
C GLU A 220 3.18 8.10 -14.76
N LYS A 221 2.62 9.07 -15.51
CA LYS A 221 2.26 10.38 -14.97
C LYS A 221 1.21 10.27 -13.87
N PHE A 222 0.19 9.45 -14.07
CA PHE A 222 -0.87 9.24 -13.09
C PHE A 222 -0.31 8.72 -11.77
N ILE A 223 0.46 7.62 -11.79
CA ILE A 223 1.05 7.05 -10.58
C ILE A 223 2.00 8.04 -9.92
N LEU A 224 2.76 8.80 -10.69
CA LEU A 224 3.70 9.78 -10.16
C LEU A 224 3.00 10.95 -9.47
N ILE A 225 1.98 11.55 -10.12
CA ILE A 225 1.17 12.64 -9.55
C ILE A 225 0.48 12.17 -8.27
N VAL A 226 -0.14 10.99 -8.31
CA VAL A 226 -0.81 10.40 -7.15
C VAL A 226 0.18 10.14 -6.01
N SER A 227 1.42 9.73 -6.33
CA SER A 227 2.48 9.56 -5.33
C SER A 227 2.93 10.90 -4.73
N LEU A 228 3.06 11.95 -5.54
CA LEU A 228 3.39 13.29 -5.05
C LEU A 228 2.31 13.87 -4.14
N ILE A 229 1.03 13.73 -4.51
CA ILE A 229 -0.11 14.12 -3.67
C ILE A 229 -0.07 13.35 -2.34
N SER A 230 0.28 12.07 -2.38
CA SER A 230 0.45 11.27 -1.17
C SER A 230 1.60 11.78 -0.30
N GLY A 231 2.73 12.16 -0.91
CA GLY A 231 3.87 12.74 -0.20
C GLY A 231 3.51 14.05 0.51
N LEU A 232 2.78 14.95 -0.16
CA LEU A 232 2.25 16.17 0.46
C LEU A 232 1.32 15.82 1.62
N LYS A 233 0.40 14.88 1.40
CA LYS A 233 -0.52 14.45 2.44
C LYS A 233 0.22 13.97 3.69
N LEU A 234 1.24 13.12 3.54
CA LEU A 234 2.03 12.59 4.66
C LEU A 234 2.80 13.66 5.46
N ILE A 235 3.05 14.84 4.87
CA ILE A 235 3.73 15.94 5.56
C ILE A 235 2.75 16.80 6.35
N PHE A 236 1.58 17.06 5.78
CA PHE A 236 0.63 18.04 6.29
C PHE A 236 -0.59 17.43 7.01
N PHE A 237 -0.82 16.11 6.91
CA PHE A 237 -2.01 15.40 7.42
C PHE A 237 -1.66 13.99 7.92
#